data_AF-S8D1Z0-F1
#
_entry.id   AF-S8D1Z0-F1
#
_cell.length_a   1.000
_cell.length_b   1.000
_cell.length_c   1.000
_cell.angle_alpha   90.00
_cell.angle_beta   90.00
_cell.angle_gamma   90.00
#
_symmetry.space_group_name_H-M   'P 1'
#
loop_
_entity.id
_entity.type
_entity.pdbx_description
1 polymer ?
#
loop_
_entity_poly.entity_id
_entity_poly.type
_entity_poly.pdbx_seq_one_letter_code
_entity_poly.pdbx_strand_id
1 'polypeptide(L)'
;MAFWGVEVKSGRSVTHSSRESGGRLRISQATLGLGDAIKKSVVQCNVGNRTPVLLCVLIPNQTESCHLDLEFEEADDVVFSVLGPRSVYLTGYYVRPSKSNAQSETESYGEDVENTQSESSFCSDDDAYEDSFIDDD
;
A
#
# COMPACT_ATOMS: atom_id res chain seq x y z
N MET A 1 3.21 -0.68 -11.34
CA MET A 1 1.87 -1.17 -10.96
C MET A 1 1.04 -1.26 -12.22
N ALA A 2 0.14 -2.25 -12.33
CA ALA A 2 -0.76 -2.39 -13.49
C ALA A 2 -2.20 -2.37 -13.02
N PHE A 3 -3.06 -1.57 -13.66
CA PHE A 3 -4.46 -1.43 -13.27
C PHE A 3 -5.21 -2.77 -13.39
N TRP A 4 -6.11 -3.01 -12.45
CA TRP A 4 -7.04 -4.13 -12.47
C TRP A 4 -8.45 -3.65 -12.13
N GLY A 5 -9.45 -4.18 -12.83
CA GLY A 5 -10.84 -3.93 -12.50
C GLY A 5 -11.75 -4.98 -13.08
N VAL A 6 -12.84 -5.28 -12.36
CA VAL A 6 -13.83 -6.26 -12.82
C VAL A 6 -15.23 -5.93 -12.30
N GLU A 7 -16.24 -6.26 -13.08
CA GLU A 7 -17.63 -6.26 -12.64
C GLU A 7 -18.01 -7.64 -12.09
N VAL A 8 -18.36 -7.71 -10.80
CA VAL A 8 -18.92 -8.90 -10.18
C VAL A 8 -20.44 -8.80 -10.22
N LYS A 9 -21.06 -9.59 -11.09
CA LYS A 9 -22.53 -9.59 -11.27
C LYS A 9 -23.23 -10.34 -10.13
N SER A 10 -24.44 -9.90 -9.80
CA SER A 10 -25.30 -10.59 -8.84
C SER A 10 -25.46 -12.08 -9.21
N GLY A 11 -25.25 -12.96 -8.23
CA GLY A 11 -25.37 -14.41 -8.41
C GLY A 11 -24.28 -15.04 -9.28
N ARG A 12 -23.29 -14.27 -9.73
CA ARG A 12 -22.10 -14.77 -10.42
C ARG A 12 -20.86 -14.55 -9.57
N SER A 13 -19.88 -15.41 -9.79
CA SER A 13 -18.55 -15.28 -9.21
C SER A 13 -17.53 -14.97 -10.30
N VAL A 14 -16.50 -14.22 -9.92
CA VAL A 14 -15.32 -13.96 -10.75
C VAL A 14 -14.12 -14.58 -10.04
N THR A 15 -13.38 -15.42 -10.77
CA THR A 15 -12.14 -16.01 -10.27
C THR A 15 -10.96 -15.21 -10.77
N HIS A 16 -10.12 -14.78 -9.84
CA HIS A 16 -8.80 -14.27 -10.11
C HIS A 16 -7.80 -15.42 -9.92
N SER A 17 -7.15 -15.86 -10.99
CA SER A 17 -6.09 -16.85 -10.89
C SER A 17 -4.73 -16.21 -10.69
N SER A 18 -4.02 -16.65 -9.65
CA SER A 18 -2.65 -16.22 -9.39
C SER A 18 -1.70 -16.54 -10.57
N ARG A 19 -1.90 -17.69 -11.21
CA ARG A 19 -0.99 -18.22 -12.23
C ARG A 19 -0.89 -17.33 -13.48
N GLU A 20 -1.94 -16.54 -13.74
CA GLU A 20 -2.05 -15.68 -14.91
C GLU A 20 -1.65 -14.23 -14.61
N SER A 21 -1.65 -13.82 -13.35
CA SER A 21 -1.57 -12.41 -12.92
C SER A 21 -0.14 -11.91 -12.69
N GLY A 22 0.84 -12.81 -12.49
CA GLY A 22 2.27 -12.49 -12.43
C GLY A 22 2.67 -11.45 -11.37
N GLY A 23 1.83 -11.31 -10.33
CA GLY A 23 1.96 -10.31 -9.28
C GLY A 23 0.84 -10.43 -8.25
N ARG A 24 1.07 -9.87 -7.06
CA ARG A 24 0.06 -9.77 -6.00
C ARG A 24 -1.05 -8.81 -6.41
N LEU A 25 -2.31 -9.19 -6.20
CA LEU A 25 -3.45 -8.34 -6.51
C LEU A 25 -3.82 -7.52 -5.27
N ARG A 26 -3.77 -6.19 -5.39
CA ARG A 26 -4.31 -5.29 -4.36
C ARG A 26 -5.65 -4.73 -4.80
N ILE A 27 -6.69 -4.98 -4.00
CA ILE A 27 -8.03 -4.41 -4.18
C ILE A 27 -8.14 -3.15 -3.33
N SER A 28 -8.40 -2.02 -3.98
CA SER A 28 -8.43 -0.70 -3.34
C SER A 28 -9.83 -0.12 -3.21
N GLN A 29 -10.79 -0.58 -4.01
CA GLN A 29 -12.14 -0.02 -3.98
C GLN A 29 -13.20 -1.02 -4.45
N ALA A 30 -14.38 -0.91 -3.86
CA ALA A 30 -15.61 -1.52 -4.32
C ALA A 30 -16.66 -0.43 -4.55
N THR A 31 -17.32 -0.47 -5.71
CA THR A 31 -18.34 0.51 -6.10
C THR A 31 -19.58 -0.19 -6.63
N LEU A 32 -20.74 0.22 -6.15
CA LEU A 32 -22.03 -0.35 -6.50
C LEU A 32 -22.35 -0.03 -7.96
N GLY A 33 -22.78 -1.04 -8.71
CA GLY A 33 -23.20 -0.86 -10.09
C GLY A 33 -24.50 -0.08 -10.20
N LEU A 34 -24.73 0.55 -11.35
CA LEU A 34 -25.97 1.28 -11.65
C LEU A 34 -27.20 0.35 -11.61
N GLY A 35 -28.36 0.91 -11.30
CA GLY A 35 -29.64 0.18 -11.24
C GLY A 35 -30.61 0.75 -10.21
N ASP A 36 -31.85 0.24 -10.23
CA ASP A 36 -32.95 0.79 -9.42
C ASP A 36 -33.21 0.00 -8.13
N ALA A 37 -32.46 -1.09 -7.93
CA ALA A 37 -32.67 -1.93 -6.76
C ALA A 37 -32.22 -1.22 -5.47
N ILE A 38 -33.09 -1.26 -4.47
CA ILE A 38 -32.91 -0.56 -3.18
C ILE A 38 -32.24 -1.43 -2.09
N LYS A 39 -32.10 -2.73 -2.33
CA LYS A 39 -31.47 -3.64 -1.36
C LYS A 39 -29.95 -3.51 -1.41
N LYS A 40 -29.30 -3.66 -0.25
CA LYS A 40 -27.85 -3.70 -0.12
C LYS A 40 -27.23 -4.82 -0.96
N SER A 41 -26.00 -4.60 -1.41
CA SER A 41 -25.13 -5.62 -2.00
C SER A 41 -23.95 -5.87 -1.07
N VAL A 42 -23.66 -7.14 -0.81
CA VAL A 42 -22.55 -7.58 0.04
C VAL A 42 -21.51 -8.25 -0.85
N VAL A 43 -20.28 -7.77 -0.78
CA VAL A 43 -19.14 -8.40 -1.47
C VAL A 43 -18.52 -9.42 -0.55
N GLN A 44 -18.24 -10.60 -1.06
CA GLN A 44 -17.51 -11.64 -0.34
C GLN A 44 -16.41 -12.22 -1.22
N CYS A 45 -15.36 -12.74 -0.59
CA CYS A 45 -14.30 -13.49 -1.27
C CYS A 45 -14.07 -14.85 -0.64
N ASN A 46 -13.66 -15.81 -1.47
CA ASN A 46 -13.10 -17.08 -1.05
C ASN A 46 -11.68 -17.20 -1.59
N VAL A 47 -10.75 -17.72 -0.79
CA VAL A 47 -9.36 -17.98 -1.18
C VAL A 47 -9.13 -19.49 -1.10
N GLY A 48 -8.86 -20.12 -2.25
CA GLY A 48 -8.71 -21.57 -2.36
C GLY A 48 -9.98 -22.32 -1.90
N ASN A 49 -9.82 -23.26 -0.97
CA ASN A 49 -10.91 -24.08 -0.42
C ASN A 49 -11.42 -23.59 0.95
N ARG A 50 -11.18 -22.32 1.30
CA ARG A 50 -11.61 -21.75 2.59
C ARG A 50 -13.09 -21.38 2.55
N THR A 51 -13.65 -21.04 3.71
CA THR A 51 -15.01 -20.49 3.76
C THR A 51 -15.02 -19.04 3.28
N PRO A 52 -16.06 -18.57 2.57
CA PRO A 52 -16.16 -17.18 2.14
C PRO A 52 -16.15 -16.19 3.31
N VAL A 53 -15.48 -15.06 3.12
CA VAL A 53 -15.42 -13.93 4.08
C VAL A 53 -16.03 -12.70 3.44
N LEU A 54 -16.78 -11.92 4.23
CA LEU A 54 -17.39 -10.67 3.79
C LEU A 54 -16.34 -9.56 3.74
N LEU A 55 -16.25 -8.86 2.61
CA LEU A 55 -15.32 -7.76 2.40
C LEU A 55 -15.94 -6.41 2.75
N CYS A 56 -17.14 -6.14 2.22
CA CYS A 56 -17.86 -4.89 2.48
C CYS A 56 -19.35 -5.01 2.16
N VAL A 57 -20.11 -4.01 2.62
CA VAL A 57 -21.54 -3.85 2.35
C VAL A 57 -21.76 -2.50 1.68
N LEU A 58 -22.42 -2.52 0.53
CA LEU A 58 -22.77 -1.34 -0.25
C LEU A 58 -24.28 -1.13 -0.23
N ILE A 59 -24.71 0.10 0.02
CA ILE A 59 -26.11 0.47 0.24
C ILE A 59 -26.46 1.58 -0.76
N PRO A 60 -27.43 1.36 -1.67
CA PRO A 60 -27.91 2.39 -2.59
C PRO A 60 -28.26 3.69 -1.87
N ASN A 61 -27.86 4.84 -2.42
CA ASN A 61 -28.10 6.18 -1.89
C ASN A 61 -27.52 6.47 -0.48
N GLN A 62 -26.64 5.61 0.05
CA GLN A 62 -26.01 5.82 1.35
C GLN A 62 -24.50 5.52 1.33
N THR A 63 -24.12 4.35 0.85
CA THR A 63 -22.73 3.91 0.78
C THR A 63 -22.53 3.14 -0.52
N GLU A 64 -22.43 3.88 -1.62
CA GLU A 64 -22.30 3.30 -2.95
C GLU A 64 -20.86 2.95 -3.31
N SER A 65 -19.89 3.44 -2.55
CA SER A 65 -18.48 3.08 -2.68
C SER A 65 -17.84 2.83 -1.32
N CYS A 66 -16.88 1.91 -1.29
CA CYS A 66 -16.11 1.54 -0.11
C CYS A 66 -14.63 1.44 -0.50
N HIS A 67 -13.76 2.15 0.22
CA HIS A 67 -12.32 1.97 0.11
C HIS A 67 -11.92 0.67 0.79
N LEU A 68 -11.07 -0.11 0.12
CA LEU A 68 -10.54 -1.37 0.60
C LEU A 68 -9.02 -1.31 0.63
N ASP A 69 -8.39 -2.08 1.50
CA ASP A 69 -6.95 -2.27 1.48
C ASP A 69 -6.63 -3.75 1.67
N LEU A 70 -6.88 -4.53 0.62
CA LEU A 70 -6.75 -5.97 0.64
C LEU A 70 -5.71 -6.40 -0.38
N GLU A 71 -4.71 -7.16 0.07
CA GLU A 71 -3.70 -7.75 -0.79
C GLU A 71 -3.89 -9.27 -0.84
N PHE A 72 -3.93 -9.82 -2.04
CA PHE A 72 -4.06 -11.25 -2.30
C PHE A 72 -2.75 -11.78 -2.89
N GLU A 73 -2.17 -12.77 -2.20
CA GLU A 73 -0.92 -13.42 -2.59
C GLU A 73 -1.09 -14.40 -3.76
N GLU A 74 0.03 -14.78 -4.36
CA GLU A 74 0.11 -15.61 -5.57
C GLU A 74 -0.03 -17.13 -5.31
N ALA A 75 -0.44 -17.57 -4.11
CA ALA A 75 -0.51 -19.00 -3.81
C ALA A 75 -1.83 -19.65 -4.27
N ASP A 76 -2.95 -18.94 -4.12
CA ASP A 76 -4.29 -19.50 -4.25
C ASP A 76 -5.17 -18.66 -5.18
N ASP A 77 -6.10 -19.32 -5.87
CA ASP A 77 -7.13 -18.62 -6.64
C ASP A 77 -8.10 -17.90 -5.68
N VAL A 78 -8.49 -16.69 -6.07
CA VAL A 78 -9.42 -15.86 -5.29
C VAL A 78 -10.73 -15.74 -6.04
N VAL A 79 -11.84 -16.10 -5.40
CA VAL A 79 -13.18 -16.04 -5.97
C VAL A 79 -13.96 -14.91 -5.32
N PHE A 80 -14.29 -13.89 -6.09
CA PHE A 80 -15.15 -12.79 -5.66
C PHE A 80 -16.61 -13.09 -6.03
N SER A 81 -17.55 -12.78 -5.15
CA SER A 81 -18.98 -12.89 -5.42
C SER A 81 -19.78 -11.80 -4.71
N VAL A 82 -20.98 -11.54 -5.22
CA VAL A 82 -21.89 -10.52 -4.69
C VAL A 82 -23.20 -11.14 -4.27
N LEU A 83 -23.59 -10.87 -3.02
CA LEU A 83 -24.91 -11.18 -2.47
C LEU A 83 -25.76 -9.91 -2.50
N GLY A 84 -26.77 -9.89 -3.35
CA GLY A 84 -27.64 -8.72 -3.54
C GLY A 84 -28.00 -8.52 -5.00
N PRO A 85 -28.93 -7.61 -5.32
CA PRO A 85 -29.49 -7.49 -6.66
C PRO A 85 -28.60 -6.73 -7.65
N ARG A 86 -27.72 -5.84 -7.19
CA ARG A 86 -26.87 -5.00 -8.05
C ARG A 86 -25.48 -5.60 -8.17
N SER A 87 -24.86 -5.45 -9.35
CA SER A 87 -23.44 -5.77 -9.52
C SER A 87 -22.56 -4.84 -8.70
N VAL A 88 -21.31 -5.23 -8.50
CA VAL A 88 -20.29 -4.41 -7.84
C VAL A 88 -19.04 -4.41 -8.70
N TYR A 89 -18.51 -3.22 -8.96
CA TYR A 89 -17.22 -3.03 -9.58
C TYR A 89 -16.14 -3.07 -8.51
N LEU A 90 -15.20 -3.99 -8.65
CA LEU A 90 -13.98 -4.03 -7.85
C LEU A 90 -12.85 -3.44 -8.68
N THR A 91 -12.06 -2.56 -8.07
CA THR A 91 -10.88 -1.95 -8.71
C THR A 91 -9.67 -2.06 -7.81
N GLY A 92 -8.50 -2.05 -8.45
CA GLY A 92 -7.24 -2.32 -7.80
C GLY A 92 -6.08 -2.28 -8.77
N TYR A 93 -4.98 -2.91 -8.38
CA TYR A 93 -3.79 -3.01 -9.21
C TYR A 93 -2.93 -4.19 -8.81
N TYR A 94 -2.14 -4.67 -9.77
CA TYR A 94 -1.09 -5.63 -9.54
C TYR A 94 0.17 -4.96 -9.00
N VAL A 95 0.65 -5.49 -7.88
CA VAL A 95 1.94 -5.17 -7.27
C VAL A 95 2.96 -6.14 -7.84
N ARG A 96 3.93 -5.63 -8.59
CA ARG A 96 5.03 -6.46 -9.09
C ARG A 96 5.93 -6.84 -7.91
N PRO A 97 6.45 -8.07 -7.87
CA PRO A 97 7.50 -8.40 -6.93
C PRO A 97 8.68 -7.46 -7.15
N SER A 98 9.13 -6.80 -6.08
CA SER A 98 10.38 -6.07 -6.10
C SER A 98 11.49 -7.07 -6.39
N LYS A 99 12.12 -6.98 -7.56
CA LYS A 99 13.41 -7.64 -7.75
C LYS A 99 14.37 -6.96 -6.78
N SER A 100 14.57 -7.55 -5.61
CA SER A 100 15.72 -7.21 -4.79
C SER A 100 16.95 -7.64 -5.58
N ASN A 101 17.40 -6.78 -6.49
CA ASN A 101 18.78 -6.82 -6.91
C ASN A 101 19.59 -6.57 -5.64
N ALA A 102 20.27 -7.59 -5.16
CA ALA A 102 21.31 -7.45 -4.16
C ALA A 102 22.44 -6.59 -4.76
N GLN A 103 22.24 -5.27 -4.77
CA GLN A 103 23.20 -4.17 -4.92
C GLN A 103 22.45 -2.92 -5.39
N SER A 104 22.07 -2.08 -4.44
CA SER A 104 22.49 -0.68 -4.44
C SER A 104 22.15 -0.12 -3.08
N GLU A 105 23.17 0.10 -2.27
CA GLU A 105 23.10 0.92 -1.08
C GLU A 105 22.68 2.34 -1.49
N THR A 106 22.02 3.05 -0.57
CA THR A 106 21.62 4.47 -0.61
C THR A 106 20.14 4.75 -0.96
N GLU A 107 19.24 4.40 -0.04
CA GLU A 107 18.03 5.22 0.18
C GLU A 107 18.36 6.08 1.42
N SER A 108 18.89 7.28 1.16
CA SER A 108 19.20 8.29 2.18
C SER A 108 17.91 8.67 2.90
N TYR A 109 17.79 8.26 4.16
CA TYR A 109 16.72 8.70 5.04
C TYR A 109 16.75 10.23 5.19
N GLY A 110 15.54 10.80 5.20
CA GLY A 110 15.15 12.18 5.49
C GLY A 110 16.23 13.18 5.89
N GLU A 111 16.36 14.24 5.08
CA GLU A 111 16.98 15.50 5.49
C GLU A 111 16.09 16.19 6.53
N ASP A 112 16.41 16.02 7.81
CA ASP A 112 15.77 16.78 8.89
C ASP A 112 16.28 18.22 8.88
N VAL A 113 15.41 19.14 8.46
CA VAL A 113 15.65 20.59 8.50
C VAL A 113 15.36 21.12 9.90
N GLU A 114 16.38 21.22 10.75
CA GLU A 114 16.37 22.19 11.86
C GLU A 114 17.78 22.41 12.44
N ASN A 115 18.48 23.48 12.03
CA ASN A 115 19.31 24.19 13.00
C ASN A 115 19.54 25.66 12.62
N THR A 116 18.78 26.51 13.30
CA THR A 116 19.13 27.80 13.91
C THR A 116 20.47 28.45 13.52
N GLN A 117 20.34 29.70 13.07
CA GLN A 117 21.38 30.72 12.89
C GLN A 117 22.47 30.69 13.97
N SER A 118 23.75 30.76 13.58
CA SER A 118 24.80 31.48 14.33
C SER A 118 26.02 31.72 13.45
N GLU A 119 26.64 32.88 13.67
CA GLU A 119 27.42 33.63 12.70
C GLU A 119 28.86 33.16 12.50
N SER A 120 29.40 33.58 11.36
CA SER A 120 30.82 33.58 11.00
C SER A 120 31.71 34.28 12.04
N SER A 121 32.85 33.70 12.40
CA SER A 121 34.10 34.44 12.61
C SER A 121 35.31 33.51 12.71
N PHE A 122 36.44 34.01 12.20
CA PHE A 122 37.72 33.32 12.06
C PHE A 122 38.61 33.44 13.32
N CYS A 123 39.59 32.53 13.40
CA CYS A 123 40.90 32.62 14.07
C CYS A 123 41.02 32.31 15.57
N SER A 124 42.15 31.65 15.90
CA SER A 124 42.86 31.46 17.19
C SER A 124 42.82 30.01 17.66
N ASP A 125 43.89 29.37 18.13
CA ASP A 125 45.32 29.65 18.26
C ASP A 125 45.92 28.25 18.55
N ASP A 126 46.99 27.84 17.87
CA ASP A 126 47.52 26.47 18.03
C ASP A 126 48.65 26.49 19.08
N ASP A 127 48.41 25.77 20.18
CA ASP A 127 49.25 25.68 21.37
C ASP A 127 50.56 24.92 21.08
N ALA A 128 51.71 25.53 21.34
CA ALA A 128 52.99 24.83 21.44
C ALA A 128 53.63 25.09 22.81
N TYR A 129 53.63 24.04 23.64
CA TYR A 129 54.25 23.94 24.95
C TYR A 129 55.77 23.72 24.88
N GLU A 130 56.38 23.81 26.07
CA GLU A 130 57.73 23.38 26.50
C GLU A 130 58.79 24.50 26.56
N ASP A 131 59.07 25.10 27.73
CA ASP A 131 59.67 24.57 28.99
C ASP A 131 61.20 24.57 28.94
N SER A 132 61.84 25.52 29.66
CA SER A 132 63.17 25.34 30.27
C SER A 132 63.66 26.57 31.07
N PHE A 133 63.65 26.42 32.40
CA PHE A 133 64.75 26.70 33.36
C PHE A 133 65.41 28.11 33.49
N ILE A 134 65.11 28.74 34.64
CA ILE A 134 65.99 29.33 35.69
C ILE A 134 67.22 30.18 35.27
N ASP A 135 67.31 31.40 35.81
CA ASP A 135 68.35 31.76 36.80
C ASP A 135 67.94 32.97 37.67
N ASP A 136 68.25 32.81 38.95
CA ASP A 136 67.94 33.62 40.12
C ASP A 136 69.25 34.35 40.52
N ASP A 137 69.29 35.68 40.39
CA ASP A 137 70.14 36.64 41.14
C ASP A 137 69.88 38.10 40.71
#